data_AF-A0A5N6MAW3-F1
#
_entry.id   AF-A0A5N6MAW3-F1
#
_cell.length_a   1.000
_cell.length_b   1.000
_cell.length_c   1.000
_cell.angle_alpha   90.00
_cell.angle_beta   90.00
_cell.angle_gamma   90.00
#
_symmetry.space_group_name_H-M   'P 1'
#
loop_
_entity.id
_entity.type
_entity.pdbx_description
1 polymer ?
#
loop_
_entity_poly.entity_id
_entity_poly.type
_entity_poly.pdbx_seq_one_letter_code
_entity_poly.pdbx_strand_id
1 'polypeptide(L)'
;MGLVSVFGNNVDTYYERLLAGESGVKSIDRFDASEFPTRFGAHISGFDSDGYIMAKNDPRLDDCQRYCIVAGKKALEDAGLGGVQLSKINKEHAGVLVGSGMGGTTVLSDGLVTLMKTGYKKISSFLAPYSMPNMGPASLAIDGFTRPTYAIAAACVTSNYCFYATANHIREGVADLMIAGGVDAGFNPITFAGLMACNALSKRNDDPQTASQPWNQSRDGFVMGEGSGVLVMESLEHAMKRDAPIIAEYLGGATNSDAYNVTDPRPDSFGITSCIQSSLLNAGVSLEEVNYINAHATSTKAGDIAEIRALKNVFKNREGIKINATKSMIGHAPTIKAIETGWLHPTINQFNLDPEVEFDTVANHKQPHEINVAISNSFGFGGHNSIVAFSAFKP
;
A
#
# COMPACT_ATOMS: atom_id res chain seq x y z
N MET A 1 -12.01 0.73 -7.25
CA MET A 1 -10.77 0.25 -6.60
C MET A 1 -10.61 -1.25 -6.77
N GLY A 2 -9.40 -1.78 -6.66
CA GLY A 2 -9.13 -3.21 -6.72
C GLY A 2 -7.92 -3.57 -5.87
N LEU A 3 -7.88 -4.81 -5.38
CA LEU A 3 -6.83 -5.28 -4.48
C LEU A 3 -6.55 -6.77 -4.65
N VAL A 4 -5.38 -7.16 -4.15
CA VAL A 4 -5.02 -8.55 -3.83
C VAL A 4 -4.39 -8.54 -2.45
N SER A 5 -4.87 -9.36 -1.53
CA SER A 5 -4.42 -9.38 -0.14
C SER A 5 -4.45 -10.78 0.46
N VAL A 6 -3.94 -10.91 1.68
CA VAL A 6 -4.03 -12.12 2.51
C VAL A 6 -5.48 -12.56 2.81
N PHE A 7 -6.44 -11.66 2.63
CA PHE A 7 -7.87 -11.91 2.81
C PHE A 7 -8.61 -12.16 1.49
N GLY A 8 -7.86 -12.33 0.40
CA GLY A 8 -8.39 -12.49 -0.95
C GLY A 8 -8.35 -11.20 -1.76
N ASN A 9 -9.09 -11.20 -2.86
CA ASN A 9 -9.08 -10.16 -3.89
C ASN A 9 -10.49 -9.54 -4.10
N ASN A 10 -11.39 -9.71 -3.14
CA ASN A 10 -12.68 -9.01 -3.07
C ASN A 10 -12.57 -7.88 -2.05
N VAL A 11 -12.93 -6.66 -2.46
CA VAL A 11 -12.75 -5.44 -1.66
C VAL A 11 -13.61 -5.44 -0.41
N ASP A 12 -14.86 -5.86 -0.52
CA ASP A 12 -15.79 -5.86 0.61
C ASP A 12 -15.45 -6.94 1.62
N THR A 13 -15.16 -8.17 1.16
CA THR A 13 -14.69 -9.26 2.04
C THR A 13 -13.40 -8.88 2.76
N TYR A 14 -12.45 -8.24 2.06
CA TYR A 14 -11.23 -7.72 2.66
C TYR A 14 -11.55 -6.72 3.77
N TYR A 15 -12.42 -5.75 3.50
CA TYR A 15 -12.74 -4.71 4.46
C TYR A 15 -13.55 -5.23 5.66
N GLU A 16 -14.48 -6.16 5.44
CA GLU A 16 -15.22 -6.83 6.50
C GLU A 16 -14.29 -7.56 7.48
N ARG A 17 -13.25 -8.25 6.98
CA ARG A 17 -12.26 -8.91 7.83
C ARG A 17 -11.39 -7.93 8.60
N LEU A 18 -11.02 -6.80 8.00
CA LEU A 18 -10.38 -5.71 8.75
C LEU A 18 -11.29 -5.20 9.86
N LEU A 19 -12.57 -4.92 9.56
CA LEU A 19 -13.54 -4.48 10.56
C LEU A 19 -13.74 -5.50 11.69
N ALA A 20 -13.63 -6.79 11.38
CA ALA A 20 -13.70 -7.87 12.36
C ALA A 20 -12.43 -8.00 13.24
N GLY A 21 -11.34 -7.29 12.91
CA GLY A 21 -10.08 -7.40 13.65
C GLY A 21 -9.32 -8.68 13.34
N GLU A 22 -9.52 -9.29 12.16
CA GLU A 22 -8.83 -10.52 11.80
C GLU A 22 -7.35 -10.26 11.49
N SER A 23 -6.45 -11.06 12.07
CA SER A 23 -5.02 -11.04 11.74
C SER A 23 -4.76 -11.93 10.53
N GLY A 24 -4.10 -11.39 9.49
CA GLY A 24 -3.63 -12.21 8.37
C GLY A 24 -2.31 -12.95 8.66
N VAL A 25 -1.74 -12.82 9.87
CA VAL A 25 -0.36 -13.23 10.14
C VAL A 25 -0.37 -14.72 10.43
N LYS A 26 0.51 -15.46 9.76
CA LYS A 26 0.62 -16.91 9.90
C LYS A 26 2.07 -17.37 9.74
N SER A 27 2.32 -18.61 10.16
CA SER A 27 3.60 -19.28 9.92
C SER A 27 3.89 -19.39 8.43
N ILE A 28 5.15 -19.19 8.04
CA ILE A 28 5.59 -19.27 6.64
C ILE A 28 5.43 -20.71 6.13
N ASP A 29 4.73 -20.87 5.00
CA ASP A 29 4.56 -22.15 4.31
C ASP A 29 5.11 -22.16 2.87
N ARG A 30 5.59 -21.01 2.36
CA ARG A 30 6.11 -20.86 0.98
C ARG A 30 7.53 -21.35 0.78
N PHE A 31 8.32 -21.39 1.85
CA PHE A 31 9.70 -21.86 1.85
C PHE A 31 10.09 -22.33 3.25
N ASP A 32 11.18 -23.09 3.35
CA ASP A 32 11.70 -23.54 4.63
C ASP A 32 12.31 -22.37 5.40
N ALA A 33 11.65 -21.97 6.48
CA ALA A 33 12.09 -20.92 7.38
C ALA A 33 12.56 -21.48 8.74
N SER A 34 12.78 -22.80 8.89
CA SER A 34 13.05 -23.40 10.20
C SER A 34 14.28 -22.82 10.90
N GLU A 35 15.30 -22.42 10.13
CA GLU A 35 16.54 -21.82 10.64
C GLU A 35 16.45 -20.29 10.77
N PHE A 36 15.34 -19.68 10.36
CA PHE A 36 15.20 -18.23 10.37
C PHE A 36 14.80 -17.72 11.78
N PRO A 37 15.36 -16.58 12.23
CA PRO A 37 14.95 -15.95 13.49
C PRO A 37 13.51 -15.44 13.45
N THR A 38 12.95 -15.20 12.26
CA THR A 38 11.52 -14.91 12.06
C THR A 38 10.95 -15.96 11.11
N ARG A 39 9.79 -16.55 11.45
CA ARG A 39 9.21 -17.71 10.75
C ARG A 39 7.72 -17.52 10.42
N PHE A 40 7.28 -16.28 10.37
CA PHE A 40 5.90 -15.89 10.11
C PHE A 40 5.84 -14.63 9.26
N GLY A 41 4.68 -14.38 8.67
CA GLY A 41 4.39 -13.18 7.90
C GLY A 41 2.97 -13.16 7.36
N ALA A 42 2.71 -12.19 6.50
CA ALA A 42 1.44 -11.93 5.83
C ALA A 42 1.49 -12.38 4.36
N HIS A 43 1.78 -13.65 4.11
CA HIS A 43 1.87 -14.13 2.74
C HIS A 43 0.53 -14.63 2.20
N ILE A 44 0.33 -14.43 0.91
CA ILE A 44 -0.87 -14.88 0.21
C ILE A 44 -0.67 -16.35 -0.15
N SER A 45 -1.57 -17.21 0.31
CA SER A 45 -1.59 -18.64 -0.05
C SER A 45 -2.79 -18.90 -0.96
N GLY A 46 -2.61 -19.70 -2.01
CA GLY A 46 -3.71 -20.10 -2.88
C GLY A 46 -4.26 -18.98 -3.77
N PHE A 47 -3.43 -18.02 -4.18
CA PHE A 47 -3.83 -16.99 -5.14
C PHE A 47 -4.21 -17.61 -6.50
N ASP A 48 -5.40 -17.25 -6.97
CA ASP A 48 -5.88 -17.51 -8.33
C ASP A 48 -5.98 -16.18 -9.08
N SER A 49 -5.63 -16.19 -10.37
CA SER A 49 -5.80 -15.04 -11.25
C SER A 49 -7.23 -14.88 -11.74
N ASP A 50 -8.16 -15.77 -11.38
CA ASP A 50 -9.60 -15.71 -11.70
C ASP A 50 -9.89 -15.47 -13.20
N GLY A 51 -8.98 -15.90 -14.09
CA GLY A 51 -9.09 -15.67 -15.54
C GLY A 51 -8.71 -14.25 -16.01
N TYR A 52 -8.30 -13.35 -15.11
CA TYR A 52 -7.77 -12.03 -15.47
C TYR A 52 -6.43 -12.11 -16.21
N ILE A 53 -5.71 -13.23 -16.06
CA ILE A 53 -4.47 -13.54 -16.75
C ILE A 53 -4.69 -14.76 -17.64
N MET A 54 -4.22 -14.70 -18.88
CA MET A 54 -4.28 -15.87 -19.76
C MET A 54 -3.49 -17.03 -19.14
N ALA A 55 -4.11 -18.21 -19.03
CA ALA A 55 -3.52 -19.40 -18.39
C ALA A 55 -2.10 -19.77 -18.91
N LYS A 56 -1.81 -19.50 -20.19
CA LYS A 56 -0.48 -19.73 -20.78
C LYS A 56 0.63 -18.80 -20.27
N ASN A 57 0.25 -17.60 -19.81
CA ASN A 57 1.15 -16.55 -19.35
C ASN A 57 1.32 -16.58 -17.83
N ASP A 58 0.23 -16.88 -17.11
CA ASP A 58 0.15 -16.89 -15.64
C ASP A 58 1.37 -17.53 -14.93
N PRO A 59 1.76 -18.80 -15.23
CA PRO A 59 2.86 -19.45 -14.51
C PRO A 59 4.25 -18.89 -14.80
N ARG A 60 4.38 -17.94 -15.73
CA ARG A 60 5.66 -17.30 -16.09
C ARG A 60 5.89 -15.99 -15.34
N LEU A 61 4.83 -15.38 -14.82
CA LEU A 61 4.87 -14.08 -14.17
C LEU A 61 5.35 -14.22 -12.73
N ASP A 62 6.04 -13.20 -12.23
CA ASP A 62 6.22 -13.04 -10.79
C ASP A 62 4.88 -12.65 -10.16
N ASP A 63 4.65 -13.04 -8.91
CA ASP A 63 3.45 -12.65 -8.16
C ASP A 63 3.28 -11.12 -8.12
N CYS A 64 4.38 -10.36 -8.19
CA CYS A 64 4.33 -8.90 -8.30
C CYS A 64 3.54 -8.45 -9.54
N GLN A 65 3.73 -9.07 -10.71
CA GLN A 65 2.90 -8.76 -11.88
C GLN A 65 1.51 -9.37 -11.77
N ARG A 66 1.38 -10.59 -11.25
CA ARG A 66 0.08 -11.27 -11.13
C ARG A 66 -0.89 -10.46 -10.27
N TYR A 67 -0.42 -10.01 -9.10
CA TYR A 67 -1.21 -9.20 -8.17
C TYR A 67 -1.57 -7.84 -8.76
N CYS A 68 -0.61 -7.19 -9.44
CA CYS A 68 -0.83 -5.91 -10.12
C CYS A 68 -1.91 -6.00 -11.21
N ILE A 69 -1.84 -7.03 -12.07
CA ILE A 69 -2.80 -7.22 -13.16
C ILE A 69 -4.21 -7.47 -12.61
N VAL A 70 -4.33 -8.37 -11.63
CA VAL A 70 -5.64 -8.68 -11.02
C VAL A 70 -6.22 -7.45 -10.30
N ALA A 71 -5.44 -6.78 -9.46
CA ALA A 71 -5.90 -5.60 -8.75
C ALA A 71 -6.28 -4.46 -9.71
N GLY A 72 -5.48 -4.22 -10.75
CA GLY A 72 -5.74 -3.19 -11.76
C GLY A 72 -6.98 -3.47 -12.61
N LYS A 73 -7.17 -4.70 -13.08
CA LYS A 73 -8.37 -5.09 -13.84
C LYS A 73 -9.63 -5.03 -12.97
N LYS A 74 -9.56 -5.47 -11.71
CA LYS A 74 -10.66 -5.30 -10.75
C LYS A 74 -10.96 -3.84 -10.45
N ALA A 75 -9.94 -2.98 -10.38
CA ALA A 75 -10.14 -1.55 -10.21
C ALA A 75 -10.86 -0.91 -11.40
N LEU A 76 -10.57 -1.35 -12.63
CA LEU A 76 -11.30 -0.94 -13.82
C LEU A 76 -12.75 -1.42 -13.80
N GLU A 77 -13.00 -2.67 -13.41
CA GLU A 77 -14.35 -3.21 -13.26
C GLU A 77 -15.19 -2.41 -12.28
N ASP A 78 -14.65 -2.13 -11.10
CA ASP A 78 -15.29 -1.32 -10.06
C ASP A 78 -15.54 0.13 -10.52
N ALA A 79 -14.67 0.68 -11.37
CA ALA A 79 -14.86 1.99 -11.98
C ALA A 79 -15.90 2.02 -13.12
N GLY A 80 -16.57 0.89 -13.39
CA GLY A 80 -17.52 0.74 -14.51
C GLY A 80 -16.85 0.59 -15.88
N LEU A 81 -15.57 0.24 -15.92
CA LEU A 81 -14.73 0.11 -17.13
C LEU A 81 -14.30 -1.34 -17.40
N GLY A 82 -15.04 -2.31 -16.88
CA GLY A 82 -14.83 -3.74 -17.15
C GLY A 82 -15.21 -4.16 -18.57
N GLY A 83 -14.47 -5.12 -19.14
CA GLY A 83 -14.79 -5.76 -20.42
C GLY A 83 -15.02 -4.75 -21.56
N VAL A 84 -16.20 -4.81 -22.19
CA VAL A 84 -16.56 -3.94 -23.32
C VAL A 84 -16.69 -2.46 -22.95
N GLN A 85 -16.84 -2.12 -21.66
CA GLN A 85 -16.93 -0.72 -21.25
C GLN A 85 -15.59 0.00 -21.43
N LEU A 86 -14.48 -0.72 -21.38
CA LEU A 86 -13.15 -0.14 -21.56
C LEU A 86 -12.95 0.47 -22.96
N SER A 87 -13.70 0.04 -23.99
CA SER A 87 -13.64 0.64 -25.32
C SER A 87 -14.41 1.97 -25.42
N LYS A 88 -15.14 2.38 -24.38
CA LYS A 88 -15.91 3.62 -24.37
C LYS A 88 -15.11 4.85 -23.96
N ILE A 89 -13.93 4.66 -23.37
CA ILE A 89 -13.04 5.76 -22.99
C ILE A 89 -12.00 6.01 -24.08
N ASN A 90 -11.51 7.25 -24.15
CA ASN A 90 -10.37 7.57 -24.99
C ASN A 90 -9.08 7.07 -24.33
N LYS A 91 -8.60 5.90 -24.74
CA LYS A 91 -7.39 5.29 -24.16
C LYS A 91 -6.10 6.06 -24.49
N GLU A 92 -6.17 6.93 -25.50
CA GLU A 92 -5.09 7.89 -25.78
C GLU A 92 -4.97 8.98 -24.74
N HIS A 93 -5.93 9.07 -23.80
CA HIS A 93 -5.91 9.97 -22.66
C HIS A 93 -5.86 9.21 -21.33
N ALA A 94 -5.45 7.93 -21.34
CA ALA A 94 -5.39 7.11 -20.16
C ALA A 94 -4.03 6.41 -19.98
N GLY A 95 -3.56 6.33 -18.73
CA GLY A 95 -2.22 5.84 -18.37
C GLY A 95 -2.20 4.90 -17.15
N VAL A 96 -1.02 4.42 -16.79
CA VAL A 96 -0.86 3.43 -15.70
C VAL A 96 0.37 3.74 -14.85
N LEU A 97 0.16 3.90 -13.56
CA LEU A 97 1.19 4.20 -12.58
C LEU A 97 1.06 3.34 -11.33
N VAL A 98 1.49 2.09 -11.43
CA VAL A 98 1.52 1.16 -10.29
C VAL A 98 2.98 0.87 -9.94
N GLY A 99 3.38 1.27 -8.74
CA GLY A 99 4.74 1.09 -8.26
C GLY A 99 4.98 -0.22 -7.52
N SER A 100 6.24 -0.60 -7.36
CA SER A 100 6.67 -1.71 -6.49
C SER A 100 7.98 -1.34 -5.81
N GLY A 101 8.10 -1.63 -4.52
CA GLY A 101 9.34 -1.37 -3.79
C GLY A 101 10.50 -2.26 -4.26
N MET A 102 10.20 -3.52 -4.58
CA MET A 102 11.22 -4.53 -4.86
C MET A 102 11.17 -5.11 -6.28
N GLY A 103 10.02 -5.01 -6.97
CA GLY A 103 9.81 -5.66 -8.26
C GLY A 103 9.67 -7.19 -8.15
N GLY A 104 9.94 -7.90 -9.24
CA GLY A 104 9.81 -9.36 -9.32
C GLY A 104 11.01 -10.10 -8.75
N THR A 105 11.14 -10.05 -7.43
CA THR A 105 12.31 -10.60 -6.73
C THR A 105 12.36 -12.12 -6.72
N THR A 106 11.23 -12.81 -6.83
CA THR A 106 11.20 -14.28 -6.87
C THR A 106 11.78 -14.76 -8.20
N VAL A 107 11.35 -14.17 -9.32
CA VAL A 107 11.94 -14.44 -10.64
C VAL A 107 13.44 -14.12 -10.67
N LEU A 108 13.86 -13.00 -10.05
CA LEU A 108 15.28 -12.65 -9.96
C LEU A 108 16.08 -13.69 -9.16
N SER A 109 15.56 -14.12 -8.00
CA SER A 109 16.21 -15.08 -7.12
C SER A 109 16.35 -16.45 -7.78
N ASP A 110 15.29 -16.96 -8.40
CA ASP A 110 15.29 -18.24 -9.12
C ASP A 110 16.23 -18.20 -10.33
N GLY A 111 16.28 -17.06 -11.02
CA GLY A 111 17.23 -16.80 -12.10
C GLY A 111 18.68 -16.90 -11.63
N LEU A 112 19.01 -16.28 -10.49
CA LEU A 112 20.34 -16.36 -9.89
C LEU A 112 20.71 -17.80 -9.51
N VAL A 113 19.80 -18.56 -8.88
CA VAL A 113 20.02 -19.97 -8.56
C VAL A 113 20.27 -20.79 -9.83
N THR A 114 19.50 -20.55 -10.88
CA THR A 114 19.65 -21.21 -12.19
C THR A 114 21.01 -20.91 -12.81
N LEU A 115 21.43 -19.64 -12.79
CA LEU A 115 22.72 -19.20 -13.31
C LEU A 115 23.88 -19.93 -12.60
N MET A 116 23.84 -19.98 -11.27
CA MET A 116 24.90 -20.58 -10.46
C MET A 116 24.97 -22.11 -10.61
N LYS A 117 23.82 -22.79 -10.70
CA LYS A 117 23.78 -24.26 -10.78
C LYS A 117 23.95 -24.80 -12.20
N THR A 118 23.45 -24.10 -13.21
CA THR A 118 23.29 -24.65 -14.57
C THR A 118 23.86 -23.76 -15.68
N GLY A 119 24.34 -22.55 -15.35
CA GLY A 119 24.95 -21.61 -16.28
C GLY A 119 23.95 -20.77 -17.08
N TYR A 120 24.46 -19.72 -17.73
CA TYR A 120 23.65 -18.67 -18.38
C TYR A 120 22.73 -19.18 -19.50
N LYS A 121 23.07 -20.29 -20.17
CA LYS A 121 22.27 -20.88 -21.26
C LYS A 121 20.90 -21.40 -20.82
N LYS A 122 20.68 -21.58 -19.51
CA LYS A 122 19.41 -22.05 -18.93
C LYS A 122 18.56 -20.93 -18.35
N ILE A 123 19.02 -19.68 -18.41
CA ILE A 123 18.24 -18.53 -17.95
C ILE A 123 17.02 -18.32 -18.84
N SER A 124 15.87 -18.11 -18.21
CA SER A 124 14.64 -17.72 -18.89
C SER A 124 14.84 -16.37 -19.60
N SER A 125 14.39 -16.26 -20.85
CA SER A 125 14.33 -14.98 -21.57
C SER A 125 13.44 -13.95 -20.87
N PHE A 126 12.59 -14.40 -19.93
CA PHE A 126 11.70 -13.55 -19.16
C PHE A 126 12.28 -13.07 -17.82
N LEU A 127 13.49 -13.51 -17.45
CA LEU A 127 14.15 -13.07 -16.20
C LEU A 127 14.23 -11.53 -16.14
N ALA A 128 14.79 -10.92 -17.19
CA ALA A 128 14.96 -9.48 -17.24
C ALA A 128 13.62 -8.73 -17.15
N PRO A 129 12.63 -8.94 -18.04
CA PRO A 129 11.37 -8.19 -17.93
C PRO A 129 10.68 -8.46 -16.59
N TYR A 130 10.45 -9.71 -16.20
CA TYR A 130 9.61 -9.97 -15.02
C TYR A 130 10.30 -9.68 -13.68
N SER A 131 11.60 -9.41 -13.67
CA SER A 131 12.27 -8.85 -12.48
C SER A 131 12.00 -7.36 -12.26
N MET A 132 11.63 -6.60 -13.30
CA MET A 132 11.54 -5.15 -13.23
C MET A 132 10.23 -4.64 -12.59
N PRO A 133 10.28 -3.61 -11.72
CA PRO A 133 9.08 -3.01 -11.11
C PRO A 133 8.04 -2.48 -12.10
N ASN A 134 8.46 -2.03 -13.28
CA ASN A 134 7.57 -1.44 -14.29
C ASN A 134 6.78 -2.47 -15.12
N MET A 135 6.99 -3.77 -14.94
CA MET A 135 6.25 -4.77 -15.75
C MET A 135 4.79 -4.95 -15.36
N GLY A 136 4.43 -4.73 -14.10
CA GLY A 136 3.04 -4.68 -13.67
C GLY A 136 2.24 -3.61 -14.45
N PRO A 137 2.61 -2.32 -14.35
CA PRO A 137 1.90 -1.27 -15.07
C PRO A 137 2.00 -1.41 -16.60
N ALA A 138 3.13 -1.86 -17.14
CA ALA A 138 3.25 -2.13 -18.58
C ALA A 138 2.28 -3.23 -19.05
N SER A 139 2.05 -4.27 -18.24
CA SER A 139 1.12 -5.36 -18.57
C SER A 139 -0.34 -4.88 -18.58
N LEU A 140 -0.71 -3.99 -17.66
CA LEU A 140 -2.02 -3.33 -17.67
C LEU A 140 -2.17 -2.42 -18.89
N ALA A 141 -1.10 -1.70 -19.28
CA ALA A 141 -1.12 -0.76 -20.40
C ALA A 141 -1.41 -1.42 -21.76
N ILE A 142 -1.13 -2.72 -21.92
CA ILE A 142 -1.39 -3.50 -23.15
C ILE A 142 -2.86 -3.43 -23.58
N ASP A 143 -3.79 -3.18 -22.66
CA ASP A 143 -5.22 -2.99 -22.98
C ASP A 143 -5.50 -1.67 -23.75
N GLY A 144 -4.46 -0.91 -24.12
CA GLY A 144 -4.49 0.20 -25.06
C GLY A 144 -4.21 1.58 -24.44
N PHE A 145 -3.71 1.62 -23.22
CA PHE A 145 -3.38 2.87 -22.50
C PHE A 145 -2.06 3.43 -23.02
N THR A 146 -2.07 4.66 -23.55
CA THR A 146 -0.88 5.25 -24.22
C THR A 146 -0.34 6.53 -23.57
N ARG A 147 -0.94 6.99 -22.46
CA ARG A 147 -0.41 8.07 -21.61
C ARG A 147 0.60 7.53 -20.58
N PRO A 148 1.22 8.37 -19.72
CA PRO A 148 2.36 7.97 -18.88
C PRO A 148 2.16 6.60 -18.23
N THR A 149 3.09 5.70 -18.55
CA THR A 149 3.10 4.32 -18.09
C THR A 149 4.46 4.02 -17.51
N TYR A 150 4.56 3.99 -16.19
CA TYR A 150 5.81 3.73 -15.47
C TYR A 150 5.54 3.23 -14.05
N ALA A 151 6.60 2.81 -13.35
CA ALA A 151 6.56 2.46 -11.94
C ALA A 151 7.48 3.40 -11.16
N ILE A 152 7.05 3.73 -9.94
CA ILE A 152 7.90 4.33 -8.92
C ILE A 152 8.37 3.22 -7.99
N ALA A 153 9.60 3.29 -7.52
CA ALA A 153 10.15 2.43 -6.48
C ALA A 153 10.76 3.33 -5.39
N ALA A 154 10.03 3.47 -4.28
CA ALA A 154 10.41 4.33 -3.16
C ALA A 154 10.12 3.62 -1.82
N ALA A 155 10.48 2.34 -1.71
CA ALA A 155 10.23 1.52 -0.53
C ALA A 155 8.75 1.58 -0.08
N CYS A 156 8.49 1.75 1.23
CA CYS A 156 7.16 1.70 1.82
C CYS A 156 6.23 2.84 1.42
N VAL A 157 6.74 3.91 0.77
CA VAL A 157 5.92 5.07 0.34
C VAL A 157 5.49 5.00 -1.12
N THR A 158 5.88 3.92 -1.82
CA THR A 158 5.70 3.77 -3.27
C THR A 158 4.27 4.05 -3.74
N SER A 159 3.24 3.52 -3.08
CA SER A 159 1.85 3.75 -3.49
C SER A 159 1.40 5.21 -3.35
N ASN A 160 1.80 5.89 -2.27
CA ASN A 160 1.46 7.30 -2.07
C ASN A 160 2.18 8.21 -3.09
N TYR A 161 3.43 7.89 -3.42
CA TYR A 161 4.15 8.55 -4.51
C TYR A 161 3.42 8.37 -5.84
N CYS A 162 2.89 7.16 -6.09
CA CYS A 162 2.08 6.90 -7.28
C CYS A 162 0.81 7.77 -7.29
N PHE A 163 0.03 7.78 -6.21
CA PHE A 163 -1.17 8.63 -6.16
C PHE A 163 -0.86 10.12 -6.37
N TYR A 164 0.20 10.64 -5.73
CA TYR A 164 0.61 12.03 -5.89
C TYR A 164 1.03 12.35 -7.33
N ALA A 165 1.88 11.52 -7.95
CA ALA A 165 2.33 11.73 -9.32
C ALA A 165 1.17 11.60 -10.33
N THR A 166 0.28 10.63 -10.14
CA THR A 166 -0.93 10.47 -10.96
C THR A 166 -1.84 11.68 -10.87
N ALA A 167 -2.10 12.20 -9.67
CA ALA A 167 -2.92 13.39 -9.51
C ALA A 167 -2.34 14.59 -10.27
N ASN A 168 -1.01 14.74 -10.31
CA ASN A 168 -0.36 15.80 -11.05
C ASN A 168 -0.49 15.61 -12.58
N HIS A 169 -0.31 14.40 -13.11
CA HIS A 169 -0.57 14.13 -14.54
C HIS A 169 -2.01 14.48 -14.94
N ILE A 170 -2.99 14.20 -14.08
CA ILE A 170 -4.39 14.53 -14.34
C ILE A 170 -4.63 16.04 -14.26
N ARG A 171 -4.11 16.72 -13.22
CA ARG A 171 -4.23 18.18 -13.04
C ARG A 171 -3.58 18.97 -14.16
N GLU A 172 -2.49 18.45 -14.73
CA GLU A 172 -1.78 19.04 -15.87
C GLU A 172 -2.45 18.74 -17.22
N GLY A 173 -3.51 17.93 -17.25
CA GLY A 173 -4.23 17.56 -18.47
C GLY A 173 -3.47 16.55 -19.35
N VAL A 174 -2.46 15.86 -18.81
CA VAL A 174 -1.69 14.83 -19.53
C VAL A 174 -2.51 13.57 -19.72
N ALA A 175 -3.37 13.24 -18.76
CA ALA A 175 -4.31 12.12 -18.81
C ALA A 175 -5.64 12.50 -18.14
N ASP A 176 -6.75 11.98 -18.65
CA ASP A 176 -8.06 12.11 -18.00
C ASP A 176 -8.26 11.00 -16.97
N LEU A 177 -7.63 9.84 -17.17
CA LEU A 177 -7.77 8.65 -16.34
C LEU A 177 -6.42 7.96 -16.15
N MET A 178 -6.11 7.53 -14.93
CA MET A 178 -4.94 6.72 -14.66
C MET A 178 -5.23 5.63 -13.65
N ILE A 179 -4.70 4.44 -13.91
CA ILE A 179 -4.69 3.33 -12.96
C ILE A 179 -3.47 3.54 -12.05
N ALA A 180 -3.66 3.77 -10.76
CA ALA A 180 -2.59 4.13 -9.83
C ALA A 180 -2.58 3.27 -8.57
N GLY A 181 -1.42 2.97 -8.02
CA GLY A 181 -1.33 2.21 -6.77
C GLY A 181 0.03 1.60 -6.49
N GLY A 182 0.02 0.51 -5.73
CA GLY A 182 1.22 -0.22 -5.36
C GLY A 182 1.04 -1.74 -5.37
N VAL A 183 2.14 -2.45 -5.55
CA VAL A 183 2.21 -3.91 -5.44
C VAL A 183 3.55 -4.33 -4.86
N ASP A 184 3.54 -5.31 -3.97
CA ASP A 184 4.74 -6.01 -3.56
C ASP A 184 4.42 -7.49 -3.29
N ALA A 185 5.26 -8.37 -3.82
CA ALA A 185 5.16 -9.83 -3.68
C ALA A 185 6.53 -10.45 -3.36
N GLY A 186 7.35 -9.71 -2.61
CA GLY A 186 8.71 -10.09 -2.28
C GLY A 186 8.83 -11.18 -1.21
N PHE A 187 7.79 -12.00 -0.99
CA PHE A 187 7.77 -13.00 0.07
C PHE A 187 8.58 -14.25 -0.32
N ASN A 188 9.89 -14.09 -0.44
CA ASN A 188 10.87 -15.12 -0.80
C ASN A 188 12.07 -15.12 0.16
N PRO A 189 12.88 -16.21 0.18
CA PRO A 189 13.95 -16.37 1.17
C PRO A 189 14.97 -15.23 1.18
N ILE A 190 15.39 -14.73 0.02
CA ILE A 190 16.43 -13.70 -0.07
C ILE A 190 15.96 -12.34 0.46
N THR A 191 14.74 -11.95 0.11
CA THR A 191 14.16 -10.69 0.60
C THR A 191 13.93 -10.75 2.10
N PHE A 192 13.37 -11.87 2.57
CA PHE A 192 13.15 -12.11 3.99
C PHE A 192 14.47 -12.10 4.78
N ALA A 193 15.52 -12.76 4.25
CA ALA A 193 16.86 -12.74 4.83
C ALA A 193 17.47 -11.34 4.91
N GLY A 194 17.31 -10.51 3.87
CA GLY A 194 17.76 -9.12 3.88
C GLY A 194 17.13 -8.29 5.00
N LEU A 195 15.82 -8.44 5.22
CA LEU A 195 15.09 -7.73 6.27
C LEU A 195 15.44 -8.24 7.68
N MET A 196 15.75 -9.53 7.83
CA MET A 196 16.29 -10.07 9.08
C MET A 196 17.70 -9.53 9.38
N ALA A 197 18.55 -9.40 8.36
CA ALA A 197 19.92 -8.91 8.52
C ALA A 197 19.99 -7.46 9.02
N CYS A 198 19.01 -6.62 8.67
CA CYS A 198 18.90 -5.26 9.22
C CYS A 198 18.04 -5.18 10.51
N ASN A 199 17.68 -6.31 11.12
CA ASN A 199 16.87 -6.39 12.34
C ASN A 199 15.52 -5.65 12.26
N ALA A 200 14.89 -5.63 11.07
CA ALA A 200 13.65 -4.88 10.89
C ALA A 200 12.38 -5.69 11.23
N LEU A 201 12.48 -7.03 11.21
CA LEU A 201 11.35 -7.94 11.46
C LEU A 201 11.16 -8.27 12.94
N SER A 202 9.90 -8.39 13.36
CA SER A 202 9.55 -8.98 14.66
C SER A 202 10.08 -10.41 14.79
N LYS A 203 10.38 -10.84 16.02
CA LYS A 203 10.90 -12.20 16.33
C LYS A 203 9.94 -13.01 17.20
N ARG A 204 8.69 -12.54 17.36
CA ARG A 204 7.62 -13.18 18.16
C ARG A 204 7.03 -14.42 17.46
N ASN A 205 7.85 -15.46 17.33
CA ASN A 205 7.45 -16.70 16.65
C ASN A 205 6.49 -17.57 17.48
N ASP A 206 6.45 -17.36 18.78
CA ASP A 206 5.58 -18.02 19.75
C ASP A 206 4.12 -17.57 19.62
N ASP A 207 3.89 -16.34 19.15
CA ASP A 207 2.57 -15.79 18.89
C ASP A 207 2.56 -14.86 17.66
N PRO A 208 2.60 -15.43 16.44
CA PRO A 208 2.64 -14.65 15.21
C PRO A 208 1.46 -13.69 15.02
N GLN A 209 0.26 -14.09 15.46
CA GLN A 209 -0.96 -13.30 15.23
C GLN A 209 -0.93 -11.96 15.98
N THR A 210 -0.17 -11.87 17.08
CA THR A 210 0.02 -10.65 17.88
C THR A 210 1.34 -9.93 17.62
N ALA A 211 2.18 -10.43 16.71
CA ALA A 211 3.50 -9.87 16.42
C ALA A 211 3.44 -8.46 15.83
N SER A 212 2.45 -8.17 14.97
CA SER A 212 2.19 -6.81 14.50
C SER A 212 1.30 -6.08 15.49
N GLN A 213 1.91 -5.25 16.31
CA GLN A 213 1.26 -4.55 17.43
C GLN A 213 1.67 -3.08 17.45
N PRO A 214 1.24 -2.26 16.47
CA PRO A 214 1.60 -0.86 16.38
C PRO A 214 1.23 -0.10 17.65
N TRP A 215 2.14 0.77 18.08
CA TRP A 215 2.04 1.57 19.31
C TRP A 215 1.93 0.78 20.63
N ASN A 216 1.98 -0.55 20.61
CA ASN A 216 2.09 -1.36 21.84
C ASN A 216 3.52 -1.29 22.39
N GLN A 217 3.71 -1.18 23.70
CA GLN A 217 5.04 -1.02 24.31
C GLN A 217 6.01 -2.17 23.97
N SER A 218 5.51 -3.39 23.79
CA SER A 218 6.33 -4.58 23.55
C SER A 218 6.64 -4.84 22.07
N ARG A 219 6.29 -3.91 21.17
CA ARG A 219 6.60 -4.01 19.74
C ARG A 219 8.11 -4.13 19.48
N ASP A 220 8.49 -5.02 18.57
CA ASP A 220 9.88 -5.43 18.37
C ASP A 220 10.34 -5.44 16.90
N GLY A 221 9.49 -4.99 15.98
CA GLY A 221 9.77 -4.97 14.54
C GLY A 221 8.49 -5.10 13.74
N PHE A 222 8.57 -4.88 12.42
CA PHE A 222 7.40 -5.03 11.57
C PHE A 222 7.17 -6.48 11.16
N VAL A 223 5.95 -6.79 10.70
CA VAL A 223 5.61 -8.07 10.09
C VAL A 223 5.52 -7.90 8.58
N MET A 224 6.34 -8.64 7.84
CA MET A 224 6.38 -8.54 6.38
C MET A 224 5.11 -9.08 5.75
N GLY A 225 4.62 -8.42 4.71
CA GLY A 225 3.49 -8.87 3.90
C GLY A 225 3.64 -8.65 2.42
N GLU A 226 2.66 -9.15 1.69
CA GLU A 226 2.51 -8.99 0.25
C GLU A 226 1.06 -8.70 -0.15
N GLY A 227 0.90 -8.09 -1.33
CA GLY A 227 -0.39 -7.75 -1.90
C GLY A 227 -0.30 -6.59 -2.88
N SER A 228 -1.46 -6.12 -3.31
CA SER A 228 -1.61 -4.96 -4.19
C SER A 228 -2.87 -4.17 -3.83
N GLY A 229 -2.79 -2.85 -3.95
CA GLY A 229 -3.93 -1.95 -3.86
C GLY A 229 -3.87 -0.93 -4.99
N VAL A 230 -4.94 -0.84 -5.78
CA VAL A 230 -5.01 -0.05 -7.01
C VAL A 230 -6.32 0.75 -7.07
N LEU A 231 -6.21 2.01 -7.48
CA LEU A 231 -7.32 2.92 -7.75
C LEU A 231 -7.35 3.26 -9.24
N VAL A 232 -8.55 3.53 -9.75
CA VAL A 232 -8.72 4.30 -10.98
C VAL A 232 -8.92 5.74 -10.53
N MET A 233 -7.97 6.61 -10.87
CA MET A 233 -8.04 8.04 -10.61
C MET A 233 -8.42 8.75 -11.91
N GLU A 234 -9.26 9.76 -11.81
CA GLU A 234 -9.88 10.39 -12.98
C GLU A 234 -10.11 11.87 -12.74
N SER A 235 -10.05 12.69 -13.79
CA SER A 235 -10.50 14.08 -13.69
C SER A 235 -12.00 14.11 -13.39
N LEU A 236 -12.42 15.02 -12.51
CA LEU A 236 -13.84 15.11 -12.11
C LEU A 236 -14.75 15.33 -13.32
N GLU A 237 -14.34 16.19 -14.25
CA GLU A 237 -15.09 16.45 -15.48
C GLU A 237 -15.28 15.19 -16.34
N HIS A 238 -14.22 14.38 -16.51
CA HIS A 238 -14.31 13.13 -17.28
C HIS A 238 -15.15 12.09 -16.54
N ALA A 239 -15.00 11.97 -15.22
CA ALA A 239 -15.79 11.06 -14.37
C ALA A 239 -17.29 11.40 -14.43
N MET A 240 -17.65 12.69 -14.26
CA MET A 240 -19.03 13.16 -14.35
C MET A 240 -19.61 12.96 -15.75
N LYS A 241 -18.84 13.23 -16.82
CA LYS A 241 -19.31 13.07 -18.20
C LYS A 241 -19.71 11.63 -18.55
N ARG A 242 -19.11 10.64 -17.91
CA ARG A 242 -19.41 9.21 -18.14
C ARG A 242 -20.28 8.57 -17.05
N ASP A 243 -20.85 9.37 -16.14
CA ASP A 243 -21.59 8.91 -14.97
C ASP A 243 -20.82 7.85 -14.16
N ALA A 244 -19.54 8.12 -13.90
CA ALA A 244 -18.68 7.22 -13.15
C ALA A 244 -19.12 7.07 -11.68
N PRO A 245 -18.98 5.89 -11.07
CA PRO A 245 -19.07 5.76 -9.62
C PRO A 245 -17.87 6.47 -8.97
N ILE A 246 -18.12 7.53 -8.19
CA ILE A 246 -17.10 8.27 -7.45
C ILE A 246 -17.16 7.84 -5.98
N ILE A 247 -16.14 7.10 -5.55
CA ILE A 247 -16.05 6.52 -4.19
C ILE A 247 -15.38 7.45 -3.17
N ALA A 248 -14.54 8.37 -3.65
CA ALA A 248 -13.86 9.39 -2.85
C ALA A 248 -13.23 10.45 -3.77
N GLU A 249 -12.93 11.61 -3.21
CA GLU A 249 -12.17 12.66 -3.85
C GLU A 249 -10.73 12.67 -3.34
N TYR A 250 -9.75 12.81 -4.24
CA TYR A 250 -8.35 13.05 -3.89
C TYR A 250 -8.10 14.56 -3.78
N LEU A 251 -7.85 15.03 -2.56
CA LEU A 251 -7.70 16.46 -2.30
C LEU A 251 -6.28 16.94 -2.59
N GLY A 252 -5.26 16.17 -2.21
CA GLY A 252 -3.87 16.55 -2.39
C GLY A 252 -2.90 15.58 -1.72
N GLY A 253 -1.61 15.87 -1.89
CA GLY A 253 -0.56 15.05 -1.31
C GLY A 253 0.77 15.78 -1.28
N ALA A 254 1.74 15.18 -0.59
CA ALA A 254 3.12 15.64 -0.61
C ALA A 254 4.10 14.47 -0.49
N THR A 255 5.32 14.73 -0.91
CA THR A 255 6.47 13.84 -0.76
C THR A 255 7.68 14.65 -0.34
N ASN A 256 8.49 14.17 0.61
CA ASN A 256 9.78 14.77 0.93
C ASN A 256 10.80 13.72 1.40
N SER A 257 11.99 14.18 1.81
CA SER A 257 13.01 13.33 2.39
C SER A 257 13.49 13.87 3.73
N ASP A 258 13.75 12.96 4.66
CA ASP A 258 14.41 13.22 5.93
C ASP A 258 15.86 13.69 5.73
N ALA A 259 16.54 13.21 4.68
CA ALA A 259 17.97 13.45 4.44
C ALA A 259 18.84 13.17 5.69
N TYR A 260 18.58 12.06 6.39
CA TYR A 260 19.16 11.75 7.70
C TYR A 260 19.83 10.38 7.77
N ASN A 261 19.05 9.31 7.62
CA ASN A 261 19.52 7.94 7.71
C ASN A 261 18.79 7.06 6.68
N VAL A 262 19.40 5.93 6.31
CA VAL A 262 18.83 5.00 5.33
C VAL A 262 17.69 4.16 5.93
N THR A 263 17.67 3.92 7.23
CA THR A 263 16.65 3.09 7.90
C THR A 263 15.88 3.84 8.98
N ASP A 264 16.57 4.68 9.75
CA ASP A 264 15.98 5.35 10.91
C ASP A 264 15.33 6.69 10.54
N PRO A 265 14.13 6.99 11.07
CA PRO A 265 13.54 8.30 10.90
C PRO A 265 14.32 9.36 11.69
N ARG A 266 14.15 10.63 11.31
CA ARG A 266 14.73 11.73 12.09
C ARG A 266 14.19 11.77 13.54
N PRO A 267 15.06 11.93 14.56
CA PRO A 267 14.63 12.02 15.97
C PRO A 267 13.70 13.19 16.27
N ASP A 268 13.85 14.31 15.57
CA ASP A 268 13.00 15.50 15.69
C ASP A 268 11.66 15.38 14.93
N SER A 269 11.50 14.31 14.15
CA SER A 269 10.31 14.04 13.31
C SER A 269 9.98 15.19 12.34
N PHE A 270 10.96 16.03 12.00
CA PHE A 270 10.75 17.22 11.16
C PHE A 270 10.28 16.87 9.75
N GLY A 271 10.89 15.87 9.11
CA GLY A 271 10.53 15.48 7.74
C GLY A 271 9.09 15.01 7.64
N ILE A 272 8.65 14.16 8.59
CA ILE A 272 7.25 13.72 8.71
C ILE A 272 6.32 14.91 8.96
N THR A 273 6.64 15.77 9.94
CA THR A 273 5.83 16.96 10.30
C THR A 273 5.64 17.88 9.08
N SER A 274 6.72 18.20 8.38
CA SER A 274 6.73 19.05 7.19
C SER A 274 5.99 18.40 6.01
N CYS A 275 6.04 17.07 5.88
CA CYS A 275 5.31 16.36 4.82
C CYS A 275 3.80 16.44 5.03
N ILE A 276 3.32 16.26 6.27
CA ILE A 276 1.90 16.41 6.62
C ILE A 276 1.43 17.84 6.31
N GLN A 277 2.16 18.86 6.77
CA GLN A 277 1.83 20.26 6.53
C GLN A 277 1.80 20.60 5.03
N SER A 278 2.81 20.16 4.27
CA SER A 278 2.87 20.36 2.82
C SER A 278 1.71 19.66 2.09
N SER A 279 1.31 18.47 2.54
CA SER A 279 0.19 17.74 1.94
C SER A 279 -1.13 18.45 2.15
N LEU A 280 -1.38 18.96 3.35
CA LEU A 280 -2.61 19.70 3.66
C LEU A 280 -2.63 21.05 2.94
N LEU A 281 -1.49 21.72 2.82
CA LEU A 281 -1.35 22.91 1.98
C LEU A 281 -1.64 22.61 0.49
N ASN A 282 -1.10 21.51 -0.05
CA ASN A 282 -1.40 21.09 -1.42
C ASN A 282 -2.89 20.75 -1.62
N ALA A 283 -3.52 20.18 -0.59
CA ALA A 283 -4.93 19.84 -0.59
C ALA A 283 -5.86 21.04 -0.38
N GLY A 284 -5.35 22.19 0.04
CA GLY A 284 -6.17 23.34 0.45
C GLY A 284 -7.01 23.07 1.70
N VAL A 285 -6.57 22.12 2.55
CA VAL A 285 -7.29 21.63 3.73
C VAL A 285 -6.69 22.22 5.00
N SER A 286 -7.54 22.69 5.92
CA SER A 286 -7.13 23.13 7.25
C SER A 286 -6.87 21.96 8.20
N LEU A 287 -6.11 22.19 9.28
CA LEU A 287 -5.77 21.11 10.22
C LEU A 287 -7.01 20.56 10.93
N GLU A 288 -8.00 21.41 11.14
CA GLU A 288 -9.25 21.13 11.84
C GLU A 288 -10.21 20.23 11.05
N GLU A 289 -10.04 20.16 9.73
CA GLU A 289 -10.85 19.31 8.85
C GLU A 289 -10.38 17.85 8.85
N VAL A 290 -9.11 17.59 9.21
CA VAL A 290 -8.58 16.23 9.30
C VAL A 290 -9.06 15.58 10.58
N ASN A 291 -9.90 14.56 10.44
CA ASN A 291 -10.43 13.81 11.59
C ASN A 291 -10.16 12.30 11.52
N TYR A 292 -9.50 11.82 10.47
CA TYR A 292 -9.06 10.43 10.36
C TYR A 292 -7.65 10.31 9.78
N ILE A 293 -6.83 9.46 10.39
CA ILE A 293 -5.46 9.19 9.96
C ILE A 293 -5.25 7.68 9.89
N ASN A 294 -5.11 7.14 8.67
CA ASN A 294 -4.56 5.81 8.49
C ASN A 294 -3.03 5.91 8.55
N ALA A 295 -2.47 5.56 9.69
CA ALA A 295 -1.07 5.78 10.02
C ALA A 295 -0.13 4.81 9.29
N HIS A 296 1.14 5.19 9.22
CA HIS A 296 2.18 4.31 8.69
C HIS A 296 2.46 3.16 9.65
N ALA A 297 2.70 3.46 10.93
CA ALA A 297 2.61 2.58 12.10
C ALA A 297 3.01 1.12 11.83
N THR A 298 4.32 0.91 11.67
CA THR A 298 4.91 -0.37 11.27
C THR A 298 5.12 -1.35 12.40
N SER A 299 4.76 -0.99 13.65
CA SER A 299 5.14 -1.76 14.84
C SER A 299 6.64 -1.73 15.12
N THR A 300 7.33 -0.69 14.63
CA THR A 300 8.73 -0.43 14.97
C THR A 300 8.81 0.61 16.08
N LYS A 301 9.79 0.49 16.97
CA LYS A 301 9.94 1.45 18.08
C LYS A 301 10.21 2.88 17.57
N ALA A 302 11.17 3.02 16.66
CA ALA A 302 11.56 4.31 16.12
C ALA A 302 10.49 4.93 15.21
N GLY A 303 9.95 4.14 14.26
CA GLY A 303 8.96 4.63 13.29
C GLY A 303 7.66 5.07 13.95
N ASP A 304 7.07 4.22 14.80
CA ASP A 304 5.79 4.51 15.44
C ASP A 304 5.88 5.78 16.31
N ILE A 305 6.98 5.97 17.07
CA ILE A 305 7.16 7.15 17.92
C ILE A 305 7.43 8.40 17.10
N ALA A 306 8.23 8.31 16.04
CA ALA A 306 8.47 9.46 15.15
C ALA A 306 7.16 9.94 14.50
N GLU A 307 6.31 9.01 14.07
CA GLU A 307 4.99 9.35 13.53
C GLU A 307 4.11 10.03 14.59
N ILE A 308 4.00 9.47 15.80
CA ILE A 308 3.20 10.06 16.89
C ILE A 308 3.70 11.47 17.25
N ARG A 309 5.01 11.67 17.36
CA ARG A 309 5.59 12.99 17.65
C ARG A 309 5.29 13.99 16.54
N ALA A 310 5.40 13.58 15.28
CA ALA A 310 5.03 14.44 14.16
C ALA A 310 3.53 14.82 14.18
N LEU A 311 2.66 13.85 14.44
CA LEU A 311 1.23 14.11 14.59
C LEU A 311 0.94 15.08 15.75
N LYS A 312 1.63 14.97 16.89
CA LYS A 312 1.52 15.94 18.01
C LYS A 312 2.08 17.32 17.65
N ASN A 313 3.06 17.39 16.77
CA ASN A 313 3.62 18.64 16.28
C ASN A 313 2.64 19.38 15.37
N VAL A 314 1.92 18.66 14.52
CA VAL A 314 0.92 19.22 13.59
C VAL A 314 -0.42 19.48 14.31
N PHE A 315 -1.03 18.45 14.89
CA PHE A 315 -2.37 18.51 15.47
C PHE A 315 -2.31 18.84 16.96
N LYS A 316 -2.37 20.15 17.27
CA LYS A 316 -2.35 20.65 18.66
C LYS A 316 -3.66 20.35 19.39
N ASN A 317 -4.79 20.49 18.71
CA ASN A 317 -6.05 19.92 19.16
C ASN A 317 -6.21 18.54 18.52
N ARG A 318 -6.40 17.52 19.35
CA ARG A 318 -6.55 16.12 18.93
C ARG A 318 -7.96 15.59 19.15
N GLU A 319 -8.86 16.42 19.69
CA GLU A 319 -10.24 16.07 19.93
C GLU A 319 -10.94 15.69 18.62
N GLY A 320 -11.62 14.54 18.60
CA GLY A 320 -12.32 14.04 17.41
C GLY A 320 -11.45 13.41 16.34
N ILE A 321 -10.11 13.47 16.44
CA ILE A 321 -9.20 12.79 15.52
C ILE A 321 -9.06 11.31 15.92
N LYS A 322 -9.36 10.42 14.97
CA LYS A 322 -9.11 8.98 15.12
C LYS A 322 -7.93 8.57 14.25
N ILE A 323 -7.08 7.71 14.78
CA ILE A 323 -5.95 7.13 14.06
C ILE A 323 -6.03 5.61 14.11
N ASN A 324 -5.65 4.91 13.06
CA ASN A 324 -5.51 3.46 13.12
C ASN A 324 -4.29 2.97 12.34
N ALA A 325 -3.90 1.73 12.60
CA ALA A 325 -2.78 1.08 11.95
C ALA A 325 -3.24 -0.24 11.32
N THR A 326 -3.58 -0.18 10.04
CA THR A 326 -3.99 -1.34 9.24
C THR A 326 -2.93 -2.44 9.21
N LYS A 327 -1.66 -2.08 9.38
CA LYS A 327 -0.55 -3.04 9.44
C LYS A 327 -0.61 -3.97 10.65
N SER A 328 -1.42 -3.67 11.66
CA SER A 328 -1.76 -4.64 12.73
C SER A 328 -2.46 -5.90 12.19
N MET A 329 -3.20 -5.75 11.08
CA MET A 329 -3.93 -6.80 10.36
C MET A 329 -3.42 -7.03 8.93
N ILE A 330 -2.32 -6.34 8.55
CA ILE A 330 -1.47 -6.53 7.35
C ILE A 330 -2.16 -6.36 5.97
N GLY A 331 -3.04 -5.35 5.85
CA GLY A 331 -3.66 -4.93 4.59
C GLY A 331 -3.23 -3.55 4.03
N HIS A 332 -3.43 -3.33 2.71
CA HIS A 332 -3.26 -2.05 1.98
C HIS A 332 -4.62 -1.46 1.51
N ALA A 333 -4.70 -0.14 1.28
CA ALA A 333 -5.86 0.59 0.74
C ALA A 333 -7.20 0.68 1.55
N PRO A 334 -7.23 0.69 2.90
CA PRO A 334 -8.48 0.74 3.68
C PRO A 334 -9.11 2.13 3.82
N THR A 335 -8.35 3.21 3.58
CA THR A 335 -8.80 4.58 3.85
C THR A 335 -10.06 4.96 3.07
N ILE A 336 -10.14 4.57 1.80
CA ILE A 336 -11.29 4.89 0.95
C ILE A 336 -12.55 4.15 1.42
N LYS A 337 -12.43 2.86 1.79
CA LYS A 337 -13.56 2.11 2.37
C LYS A 337 -14.01 2.68 3.72
N ALA A 338 -13.11 3.23 4.52
CA ALA A 338 -13.49 3.92 5.75
C ALA A 338 -14.36 5.15 5.45
N ILE A 339 -14.01 5.92 4.42
CA ILE A 339 -14.80 7.07 3.94
C ILE A 339 -16.17 6.61 3.45
N GLU A 340 -16.22 5.57 2.63
CA GLU A 340 -17.48 5.08 2.04
C GLU A 340 -18.43 4.49 3.09
N THR A 341 -17.90 3.79 4.09
CA THR A 341 -18.73 3.02 5.04
C THR A 341 -19.00 3.74 6.35
N GLY A 342 -18.19 4.75 6.71
CA GLY A 342 -18.25 5.40 8.02
C GLY A 342 -17.84 4.49 9.19
N TRP A 343 -17.20 3.36 8.92
CA TRP A 343 -16.67 2.45 9.93
C TRP A 343 -15.16 2.41 9.86
N LEU A 344 -14.48 2.61 10.99
CA LEU A 344 -13.04 2.44 11.11
C LEU A 344 -12.74 1.04 11.61
N HIS A 345 -11.85 0.33 10.92
CA HIS A 345 -11.29 -0.91 11.45
C HIS A 345 -10.36 -0.63 12.64
N PRO A 346 -10.19 -1.60 13.55
CA PRO A 346 -9.34 -1.42 14.70
C PRO A 346 -7.85 -1.36 14.36
N THR A 347 -7.07 -0.88 15.33
CA THR A 347 -5.69 -1.31 15.51
C THR A 347 -5.69 -2.47 16.51
N ILE A 348 -5.49 -3.70 16.02
CA ILE A 348 -5.46 -4.89 16.91
C ILE A 348 -4.12 -5.00 17.65
N ASN A 349 -4.07 -5.91 18.64
CA ASN A 349 -2.88 -6.24 19.43
C ASN A 349 -2.36 -5.08 20.31
N GLN A 350 -3.25 -4.18 20.74
CA GLN A 350 -2.92 -3.09 21.65
C GLN A 350 -3.31 -3.47 23.09
N PHE A 351 -2.39 -4.15 23.78
CA PHE A 351 -2.58 -4.64 25.15
C PHE A 351 -2.08 -3.64 26.20
N ASN A 352 -0.99 -2.94 25.90
CA ASN A 352 -0.34 -1.96 26.74
C ASN A 352 0.21 -0.84 25.84
N LEU A 353 -0.59 0.23 25.70
CA LEU A 353 -0.30 1.35 24.82
C LEU A 353 0.95 2.10 25.28
N ASP A 354 1.74 2.56 24.33
CA ASP A 354 2.88 3.42 24.59
C ASP A 354 2.42 4.77 25.19
N PRO A 355 3.01 5.25 26.30
CA PRO A 355 2.55 6.48 26.97
C PRO A 355 2.69 7.74 26.12
N GLU A 356 3.51 7.73 25.06
CA GLU A 356 3.60 8.86 24.14
C GLU A 356 2.37 9.04 23.24
N VAL A 357 1.54 8.00 23.12
CA VAL A 357 0.38 7.94 22.22
C VAL A 357 -0.85 8.59 22.88
N GLU A 358 -1.17 9.80 22.45
CA GLU A 358 -2.27 10.63 22.97
C GLU A 358 -3.40 10.78 21.94
N PHE A 359 -3.69 9.73 21.17
CA PHE A 359 -4.74 9.70 20.15
C PHE A 359 -5.70 8.55 20.40
N ASP A 360 -6.96 8.68 19.94
CA ASP A 360 -7.86 7.53 19.81
C ASP A 360 -7.35 6.64 18.68
N THR A 361 -6.76 5.50 19.06
CA THR A 361 -6.10 4.56 18.15
C THR A 361 -7.04 3.51 17.57
N VAL A 362 -8.35 3.63 17.83
CA VAL A 362 -9.36 2.63 17.46
C VAL A 362 -8.93 1.25 17.98
N ALA A 363 -8.52 1.19 19.25
CA ALA A 363 -7.85 0.01 19.80
C ALA A 363 -8.78 -1.21 19.85
N ASN A 364 -8.34 -2.31 19.21
CA ASN A 364 -8.90 -3.66 19.24
C ASN A 364 -10.35 -3.85 18.74
N HIS A 365 -11.18 -2.81 18.67
CA HIS A 365 -12.56 -2.87 18.19
C HIS A 365 -12.84 -1.79 17.16
N LYS A 366 -13.56 -2.15 16.09
CA LYS A 366 -14.04 -1.19 15.09
C LYS A 366 -14.91 -0.11 15.72
N GLN A 367 -14.92 1.07 15.14
CA GLN A 367 -15.71 2.21 15.62
C GLN A 367 -16.39 2.93 14.47
N PRO A 368 -17.63 3.42 14.65
CA PRO A 368 -18.23 4.32 13.68
C PRO A 368 -17.53 5.69 13.75
N HIS A 369 -17.32 6.32 12.59
CA HIS A 369 -16.75 7.65 12.49
C HIS A 369 -17.15 8.31 11.18
N GLU A 370 -17.76 9.49 11.26
CA GLU A 370 -18.03 10.29 10.06
C GLU A 370 -16.74 11.01 9.67
N ILE A 371 -16.22 10.72 8.48
CA ILE A 371 -14.92 11.22 8.03
C ILE A 371 -15.12 12.50 7.22
N ASN A 372 -14.47 13.58 7.66
CA ASN A 372 -14.42 14.85 6.94
C ASN A 372 -13.27 14.81 5.93
N VAL A 373 -12.04 14.76 6.44
CA VAL A 373 -10.82 14.51 5.66
C VAL A 373 -10.01 13.40 6.31
N ALA A 374 -9.63 12.43 5.49
CA ALA A 374 -8.71 11.36 5.84
C ALA A 374 -7.33 11.65 5.26
N ILE A 375 -6.27 11.40 6.03
CA ILE A 375 -4.92 11.27 5.49
C ILE A 375 -4.39 9.85 5.61
N SER A 376 -3.61 9.41 4.62
CA SER A 376 -2.92 8.12 4.63
C SER A 376 -1.42 8.35 4.63
N ASN A 377 -0.76 7.94 5.70
CA ASN A 377 0.65 8.20 5.94
C ASN A 377 1.52 7.03 5.47
N SER A 378 2.64 7.34 4.82
CA SER A 378 3.69 6.38 4.54
C SER A 378 5.07 6.99 4.76
N PHE A 379 5.93 6.27 5.48
CA PHE A 379 7.33 6.61 5.70
C PHE A 379 8.19 5.41 5.32
N GLY A 380 9.28 5.60 4.59
CA GLY A 380 10.03 4.49 4.00
C GLY A 380 11.52 4.60 4.30
N PHE A 381 12.18 3.45 4.23
CA PHE A 381 13.65 3.40 4.14
C PHE A 381 14.14 4.33 3.02
N GLY A 382 15.31 4.92 3.23
CA GLY A 382 15.83 6.05 2.46
C GLY A 382 15.37 7.42 3.00
N GLY A 383 14.59 7.41 4.09
CA GLY A 383 14.02 8.62 4.66
C GLY A 383 12.96 9.25 3.77
N HIS A 384 12.25 8.46 2.96
CA HIS A 384 11.17 8.95 2.11
C HIS A 384 9.90 9.13 2.93
N ASN A 385 9.24 10.29 2.84
CA ASN A 385 7.94 10.50 3.47
C ASN A 385 6.91 10.85 2.41
N SER A 386 5.68 10.36 2.57
CA SER A 386 4.56 10.77 1.75
C SER A 386 3.22 10.70 2.47
N ILE A 387 2.42 11.74 2.25
CA ILE A 387 1.08 11.90 2.80
C ILE A 387 0.15 12.18 1.62
N VAL A 388 -1.02 11.55 1.63
CA VAL A 388 -2.10 11.81 0.68
C VAL A 388 -3.41 12.03 1.44
N ALA A 389 -4.24 12.92 0.95
CA ALA A 389 -5.49 13.35 1.57
C ALA A 389 -6.70 13.01 0.69
N PHE A 390 -7.75 12.49 1.32
CA PHE A 390 -9.00 12.08 0.67
C PHE A 390 -10.21 12.56 1.47
N SER A 391 -11.34 12.74 0.79
CA SER A 391 -12.64 13.00 1.42
C SER A 391 -13.75 12.23 0.70
N ALA A 392 -14.93 12.18 1.31
CA ALA A 392 -16.15 11.82 0.58
C ALA A 392 -16.40 12.86 -0.52
N PHE A 393 -16.81 12.39 -1.71
CA PHE A 393 -17.23 13.27 -2.79
C PHE A 393 -18.63 13.84 -2.49
N LYS A 394 -18.78 15.16 -2.65
CA LYS A 394 -20.06 15.87 -2.50
C LYS A 394 -20.36 16.57 -3.84
N PRO A 395 -21.41 16.14 -4.58
CA PRO A 395 -21.73 16.66 -5.92
C PRO A 395 -22.04 18.14 -6.00
#